data_AF-A0A167IPH4-F1
#
_entry.id   AF-A0A167IPH4-F1
#
_cell.length_a   1.000
_cell.length_b   1.000
_cell.length_c   1.000
_cell.angle_alpha   90.00
_cell.angle_beta   90.00
_cell.angle_gamma   90.00
#
_symmetry.space_group_name_H-M   'P 1'
#
loop_
_entity.id
_entity.type
_entity.pdbx_description
1 polymer ?
#
loop_
_entity_poly.entity_id
_entity_poly.type
_entity_poly.pdbx_seq_one_letter_code
_entity_poly.pdbx_strand_id
1 'polypeptide(L)'
;MNNLIRSAFVACAFLSLNVVAFVQNNTVTELKNEISSLKHSSQSRFTHYENTNALSVFPEDVSRQFICSYNDGQKLYDLINTYNQKLNDASDLATQTQIINELRQFEREIMEISAWDLFLAANRNINASTANLAGVLKHDKNYVPQWGAWLHDHSNNEQLIDKTTLQLTKQAITDSKWICEGDCLSNELDLELFSKESKILGGGVLVDQAGNPVFYESRANGLLYQNLQEGDQYSVPMFFPLGQCTEFIDIGLQVDGVVGKKQNIDPVLTVKLAWKILTNEDDEDRYFTISNVSVNMANKTQKVTLGMVGMHVAIKEQRQVQWRWTTFEHIDNLYEPEQGSTETPSFYNPKCADCCENMLPADSTKPAQLTRIEPLQPSTISLNERVQKLLRKYDSKLQYYKLVETQYTSLVAPSITKFYLERTPDDARNAVLEPFVLPSKPSCKNMNKYIVPIHYPTTGCMGCHKYAEYKSKSGKLLNADFTFIQPLNLTKETKNEQQ
;
A
#
# COMPACT_ATOMS: atom_id res chain seq x y z
N MET A 1 -41.17 -57.08 13.93
CA MET A 1 -40.98 -55.69 14.37
C MET A 1 -39.55 -55.17 14.21
N ASN A 2 -38.49 -55.96 14.44
CA ASN A 2 -37.10 -55.46 14.36
C ASN A 2 -36.58 -55.11 12.94
N ASN A 3 -37.08 -55.72 11.88
CA ASN A 3 -36.63 -55.42 10.51
C ASN A 3 -37.21 -54.11 9.93
N LEU A 4 -38.44 -53.74 10.32
CA LEU A 4 -39.08 -52.48 9.89
C LEU A 4 -38.43 -51.24 10.51
N ILE A 5 -37.92 -51.37 11.74
CA ILE A 5 -37.21 -50.28 12.45
C ILE A 5 -35.82 -50.05 11.82
N ARG A 6 -35.09 -51.10 11.42
CA ARG A 6 -33.79 -50.96 10.73
C ARG A 6 -33.90 -50.29 9.36
N SER A 7 -34.91 -50.64 8.55
CA SER A 7 -35.15 -50.00 7.26
C SER A 7 -35.56 -48.53 7.37
N ALA A 8 -36.32 -48.16 8.41
CA ALA A 8 -36.69 -46.77 8.68
C ALA A 8 -35.47 -45.92 9.11
N PHE A 9 -34.57 -46.48 9.93
CA PHE A 9 -33.34 -45.80 10.34
C PHE A 9 -32.35 -45.60 9.17
N VAL A 10 -32.21 -46.59 8.28
CA VAL A 10 -31.35 -46.46 7.08
C VAL A 10 -31.94 -45.45 6.10
N ALA A 11 -33.26 -45.47 5.87
CA ALA A 11 -33.92 -44.48 5.01
C ALA A 11 -33.82 -43.05 5.56
N CYS A 12 -34.01 -42.85 6.88
CA CYS A 12 -33.80 -41.54 7.53
C CYS A 12 -32.35 -41.06 7.41
N ALA A 13 -31.37 -41.94 7.58
CA ALA A 13 -29.96 -41.59 7.44
C ALA A 13 -29.58 -41.20 5.99
N PHE A 14 -30.11 -41.92 4.99
CA PHE A 14 -29.91 -41.58 3.58
C PHE A 14 -30.64 -40.29 3.16
N LEU A 15 -31.84 -40.02 3.72
CA LEU A 15 -32.54 -38.75 3.52
C LEU A 15 -31.78 -37.59 4.19
N SER A 16 -31.27 -37.75 5.41
CA SER A 16 -30.47 -36.71 6.07
C SER A 16 -29.16 -36.43 5.34
N LEU A 17 -28.47 -37.45 4.81
CA LEU A 17 -27.24 -37.27 4.03
C LEU A 17 -27.49 -36.52 2.71
N ASN A 18 -28.56 -36.86 1.99
CA ASN A 18 -28.91 -36.18 0.73
C ASN A 18 -29.41 -34.74 0.95
N VAL A 19 -30.15 -34.48 2.03
CA VAL A 19 -30.59 -33.12 2.37
C VAL A 19 -29.41 -32.24 2.78
N VAL A 20 -28.45 -32.76 3.55
CA VAL A 20 -27.23 -32.02 3.93
C VAL A 20 -26.37 -31.70 2.70
N ALA A 21 -26.13 -32.67 1.81
CA ALA A 21 -25.38 -32.43 0.58
C ALA A 21 -26.09 -31.44 -0.39
N PHE A 22 -27.43 -31.48 -0.45
CA PHE A 22 -28.23 -30.56 -1.26
C PHE A 22 -28.22 -29.13 -0.70
N VAL A 23 -28.30 -28.97 0.63
CA VAL A 23 -28.23 -27.66 1.31
C VAL A 23 -26.83 -27.05 1.25
N GLN A 24 -25.76 -27.86 1.35
CA GLN A 24 -24.37 -27.36 1.28
C GLN A 24 -23.99 -26.83 -0.10
N ASN A 25 -24.41 -27.50 -1.18
CA ASN A 25 -24.21 -27.04 -2.55
C ASN A 25 -25.01 -25.76 -2.87
N ASN A 26 -26.11 -25.53 -2.14
CA ASN A 26 -26.88 -24.30 -2.24
C ASN A 26 -26.14 -23.09 -1.65
N THR A 27 -25.46 -23.22 -0.50
CA THR A 27 -24.77 -22.08 0.15
C THR A 27 -23.65 -21.48 -0.71
N VAL A 28 -22.84 -22.30 -1.38
CA VAL A 28 -21.77 -21.79 -2.28
C VAL A 28 -22.39 -21.10 -3.50
N THR A 29 -23.47 -21.67 -4.04
CA THR A 29 -24.19 -21.11 -5.18
C THR A 29 -24.85 -19.78 -4.82
N GLU A 30 -25.49 -19.69 -3.64
CA GLU A 30 -26.02 -18.45 -3.07
C GLU A 30 -24.93 -17.38 -2.96
N LEU A 31 -23.78 -17.72 -2.37
CA LEU A 31 -22.65 -16.81 -2.24
C LEU A 31 -22.21 -16.25 -3.60
N LYS A 32 -22.03 -17.13 -4.59
CA LYS A 32 -21.64 -16.74 -5.95
C LYS A 32 -22.66 -15.81 -6.59
N ASN A 33 -23.94 -16.09 -6.40
CA ASN A 33 -25.02 -15.25 -6.92
C ASN A 33 -25.06 -13.89 -6.23
N GLU A 34 -24.87 -13.84 -4.91
CA GLU A 34 -24.77 -12.59 -4.14
C GLU A 34 -23.56 -11.75 -4.59
N ILE A 35 -22.36 -12.36 -4.67
CA ILE A 35 -21.14 -11.72 -5.19
C ILE A 35 -21.38 -11.19 -6.61
N SER A 36 -21.94 -12.01 -7.49
CA SER A 36 -22.24 -11.62 -8.87
C SER A 36 -23.22 -10.45 -8.92
N SER A 37 -24.28 -10.48 -8.10
CA SER A 37 -25.24 -9.38 -8.00
C SER A 37 -24.58 -8.09 -7.52
N LEU A 38 -23.63 -8.15 -6.59
CA LEU A 38 -22.88 -6.98 -6.12
C LEU A 38 -21.97 -6.42 -7.22
N LYS A 39 -21.24 -7.28 -7.94
CA LYS A 39 -20.34 -6.89 -9.05
C LYS A 39 -21.08 -6.27 -10.24
N HIS A 40 -22.30 -6.71 -10.53
CA HIS A 40 -23.09 -6.24 -11.67
C HIS A 40 -24.16 -5.23 -11.30
N SER A 41 -24.24 -4.80 -10.03
CA SER A 41 -25.17 -3.75 -9.66
C SER A 41 -24.82 -2.43 -10.36
N SER A 42 -25.82 -1.61 -10.67
CA SER A 42 -25.62 -0.33 -11.37
C SER A 42 -24.76 0.68 -10.60
N GLN A 43 -24.55 0.44 -9.30
CA GLN A 43 -23.72 1.25 -8.41
C GLN A 43 -22.34 0.62 -8.15
N SER A 44 -22.05 -0.52 -8.80
CA SER A 44 -20.86 -1.31 -8.53
C SER A 44 -19.59 -0.68 -9.12
N ARG A 45 -18.57 -0.47 -8.30
CA ARG A 45 -17.24 -0.04 -8.74
C ARG A 45 -16.54 -1.09 -9.60
N PHE A 46 -16.95 -2.35 -9.52
CA PHE A 46 -16.39 -3.45 -10.31
C PHE A 46 -16.72 -3.40 -11.79
N THR A 47 -17.83 -2.78 -12.17
CA THR A 47 -18.27 -2.68 -13.58
C THR A 47 -18.40 -1.23 -14.01
N HIS A 48 -18.68 -0.34 -13.06
CA HIS A 48 -18.98 1.06 -13.30
C HIS A 48 -18.02 2.01 -12.57
N TYR A 49 -16.75 1.62 -12.36
CA TYR A 49 -15.71 2.44 -11.72
C TYR A 49 -15.70 3.89 -12.23
N GLU A 50 -15.83 4.06 -13.55
CA GLU A 50 -15.95 5.37 -14.19
C GLU A 50 -17.21 6.13 -13.74
N ASN A 51 -18.39 5.53 -13.75
CA ASN A 51 -19.63 6.23 -13.37
C ASN A 51 -19.65 6.61 -11.89
N THR A 52 -19.16 5.71 -11.02
CA THR A 52 -19.12 5.92 -9.57
C THR A 52 -18.11 6.99 -9.15
N ASN A 53 -17.09 7.24 -9.97
CA ASN A 53 -16.08 8.27 -9.70
C ASN A 53 -16.25 9.53 -10.60
N ALA A 54 -17.01 9.47 -11.69
CA ALA A 54 -17.23 10.60 -12.62
C ALA A 54 -18.43 11.49 -12.27
N LEU A 55 -19.44 10.99 -11.54
CA LEU A 55 -20.71 11.72 -11.36
C LEU A 55 -20.93 12.46 -10.03
N SER A 56 -20.19 12.19 -8.94
CA SER A 56 -20.17 12.99 -7.71
C SER A 56 -19.41 12.26 -6.61
N VAL A 57 -18.59 13.00 -5.85
CA VAL A 57 -17.80 12.53 -4.68
C VAL A 57 -16.54 11.74 -5.04
N PHE A 58 -15.60 12.38 -5.77
CA PHE A 58 -14.19 12.11 -5.49
C PHE A 58 -14.00 12.33 -3.99
N PRO A 59 -13.32 11.44 -3.24
CA PRO A 59 -13.20 11.60 -1.80
C PRO A 59 -12.50 12.95 -1.51
N GLU A 60 -13.28 13.89 -0.95
CA GLU A 60 -12.85 15.27 -0.62
C GLU A 60 -11.76 15.28 0.44
N ASP A 61 -11.51 14.15 1.10
CA ASP A 61 -10.43 13.86 2.03
C ASP A 61 -9.85 12.47 1.73
N VAL A 62 -8.61 12.19 2.16
CA VAL A 62 -8.10 10.80 2.19
C VAL A 62 -8.70 10.05 3.40
N SER A 63 -9.58 10.73 4.17
CA SER A 63 -9.99 10.30 5.50
C SER A 63 -11.31 9.55 5.60
N ARG A 64 -12.08 9.52 4.51
CA ARG A 64 -13.25 8.67 4.33
C ARG A 64 -12.85 7.20 4.22
N GLN A 65 -12.63 6.58 5.37
CA GLN A 65 -12.38 5.15 5.60
C GLN A 65 -13.00 4.25 4.54
N PHE A 66 -12.19 3.60 3.71
CA PHE A 66 -12.60 3.13 2.39
C PHE A 66 -13.59 1.95 2.44
N ILE A 67 -13.50 1.10 3.47
CA ILE A 67 -14.50 0.04 3.71
C ILE A 67 -15.85 0.62 4.17
N CYS A 68 -15.83 1.78 4.83
CA CYS A 68 -17.01 2.39 5.44
C CYS A 68 -17.62 3.56 4.66
N SER A 69 -16.87 4.13 3.73
CA SER A 69 -17.27 5.34 3.00
C SER A 69 -17.99 5.04 1.69
N TYR A 70 -17.91 3.81 1.19
CA TYR A 70 -18.58 3.39 -0.04
C TYR A 70 -19.59 2.28 0.20
N ASN A 71 -20.71 2.35 -0.53
CA ASN A 71 -21.76 1.34 -0.50
C ASN A 71 -21.23 -0.08 -0.77
N ASP A 72 -20.22 -0.22 -1.64
CA ASP A 72 -19.64 -1.53 -1.96
C ASP A 72 -18.82 -2.10 -0.79
N GLY A 73 -18.11 -1.25 -0.04
CA GLY A 73 -17.32 -1.66 1.12
C GLY A 73 -18.20 -2.12 2.30
N GLN A 74 -19.30 -1.41 2.57
CA GLN A 74 -20.24 -1.82 3.62
C GLN A 74 -20.95 -3.14 3.24
N LYS A 75 -21.37 -3.29 1.98
CA LYS A 75 -21.97 -4.56 1.50
C LYS A 75 -21.00 -5.73 1.56
N LEU A 76 -19.71 -5.51 1.25
CA LEU A 76 -18.67 -6.51 1.44
C LEU A 76 -18.59 -6.95 2.90
N TYR A 77 -18.51 -5.98 3.83
CA TYR A 77 -18.43 -6.27 5.25
C TYR A 77 -19.63 -7.10 5.72
N ASP A 78 -20.84 -6.71 5.32
CA ASP A 78 -22.07 -7.42 5.67
C ASP A 78 -22.07 -8.85 5.10
N LEU A 79 -21.68 -9.01 3.83
CA LEU A 79 -21.57 -10.32 3.19
C LEU A 79 -20.54 -11.22 3.90
N ILE A 80 -19.33 -10.73 4.15
CA ILE A 80 -18.29 -11.47 4.87
C ILE A 80 -18.77 -11.84 6.27
N ASN A 81 -19.40 -10.92 7.00
CA ASN A 81 -19.91 -11.19 8.34
C ASN A 81 -20.99 -12.27 8.33
N THR A 82 -21.94 -12.20 7.41
CA THR A 82 -22.98 -13.23 7.22
C THR A 82 -22.37 -14.60 6.92
N TYR A 83 -21.43 -14.68 5.99
CA TYR A 83 -20.85 -15.97 5.61
C TYR A 83 -19.81 -16.49 6.62
N ASN A 84 -19.15 -15.63 7.38
CA ASN A 84 -18.33 -16.03 8.54
C ASN A 84 -19.19 -16.73 9.60
N GLN A 85 -20.43 -16.27 9.83
CA GLN A 85 -21.37 -16.96 10.71
C GLN A 85 -21.77 -18.33 10.13
N LYS A 86 -22.15 -18.38 8.85
CA LYS A 86 -22.48 -19.65 8.14
C LYS A 86 -21.31 -20.65 8.13
N LEU A 87 -20.06 -20.17 8.06
CA LEU A 87 -18.86 -21.01 8.10
C LEU A 87 -18.71 -21.77 9.42
N ASN A 88 -19.15 -21.18 10.53
CA ASN A 88 -19.13 -21.86 11.84
C ASN A 88 -20.19 -22.97 11.93
N ASP A 89 -21.23 -22.91 11.10
CA ASP A 89 -22.33 -23.88 11.06
C ASP A 89 -22.14 -24.99 9.99
N ALA A 90 -21.26 -24.76 9.01
CA ALA A 90 -20.96 -25.73 7.95
C ALA A 90 -20.14 -26.91 8.49
N SER A 91 -20.57 -28.15 8.26
CA SER A 91 -19.90 -29.35 8.80
C SER A 91 -18.83 -29.97 7.90
N ASP A 92 -18.81 -29.67 6.59
CA ASP A 92 -17.85 -30.25 5.63
C ASP A 92 -16.76 -29.25 5.21
N LEU A 93 -15.52 -29.73 5.18
CA LEU A 93 -14.33 -28.91 4.90
C LEU A 93 -14.26 -28.40 3.45
N ALA A 94 -14.87 -29.11 2.49
CA ALA A 94 -14.80 -28.76 1.08
C ALA A 94 -15.65 -27.52 0.79
N THR A 95 -16.89 -27.50 1.29
CA THR A 95 -17.78 -26.34 1.23
C THR A 95 -17.19 -25.14 1.95
N GLN A 96 -16.65 -25.33 3.16
CA GLN A 96 -15.97 -24.26 3.89
C GLN A 96 -14.83 -23.65 3.05
N THR A 97 -13.99 -24.50 2.44
CA THR A 97 -12.88 -24.05 1.60
C THR A 97 -13.38 -23.26 0.38
N GLN A 98 -14.44 -23.72 -0.28
CA GLN A 98 -15.03 -22.99 -1.40
C GLN A 98 -15.58 -21.62 -0.98
N ILE A 99 -16.35 -21.54 0.11
CA ILE A 99 -16.86 -20.28 0.65
C ILE A 99 -15.70 -19.32 0.96
N ILE A 100 -14.66 -19.81 1.64
CA ILE A 100 -13.49 -19.01 1.99
C ILE A 100 -12.79 -18.47 0.73
N ASN A 101 -12.57 -19.31 -0.29
CA ASN A 101 -11.90 -18.90 -1.51
C ASN A 101 -12.69 -17.82 -2.27
N GLU A 102 -14.01 -18.01 -2.40
CA GLU A 102 -14.88 -17.04 -3.08
C GLU A 102 -14.95 -15.70 -2.32
N LEU A 103 -15.06 -15.73 -0.99
CA LEU A 103 -15.04 -14.52 -0.17
C LEU A 103 -13.68 -13.80 -0.22
N ARG A 104 -12.56 -14.53 -0.14
CA ARG A 104 -11.21 -13.96 -0.21
C ARG A 104 -10.94 -13.34 -1.56
N GLN A 105 -11.33 -13.99 -2.64
CA GLN A 105 -11.21 -13.43 -3.99
C GLN A 105 -12.04 -12.15 -4.12
N PHE A 106 -13.28 -12.15 -3.63
CA PHE A 106 -14.13 -10.97 -3.66
C PHE A 106 -13.59 -9.82 -2.79
N GLU A 107 -13.08 -10.14 -1.59
CA GLU A 107 -12.42 -9.17 -0.70
C GLU A 107 -11.20 -8.55 -1.38
N ARG A 108 -10.34 -9.37 -2.00
CA ARG A 108 -9.16 -8.92 -2.74
C ARG A 108 -9.49 -7.90 -3.82
N GLU A 109 -10.45 -8.22 -4.69
CA GLU A 109 -10.85 -7.32 -5.76
C GLU A 109 -11.35 -5.96 -5.23
N ILE A 110 -12.01 -5.93 -4.07
CA ILE A 110 -12.43 -4.67 -3.42
C ILE A 110 -11.24 -3.91 -2.83
N MET A 111 -10.30 -4.62 -2.21
CA MET A 111 -9.09 -4.01 -1.68
C MET A 111 -8.24 -3.39 -2.80
N GLU A 112 -8.17 -4.02 -3.97
CA GLU A 112 -7.49 -3.48 -5.15
C GLU A 112 -8.21 -2.24 -5.73
N ILE A 113 -9.55 -2.24 -5.79
CA ILE A 113 -10.34 -1.05 -6.14
C ILE A 113 -10.08 0.09 -5.14
N SER A 114 -10.09 -0.25 -3.85
CA SER A 114 -9.83 0.71 -2.76
C SER A 114 -8.40 1.24 -2.79
N ALA A 115 -7.42 0.44 -3.20
CA ALA A 115 -6.05 0.87 -3.39
C ALA A 115 -5.94 1.96 -4.46
N TRP A 116 -6.63 1.79 -5.60
CA TRP A 116 -6.71 2.83 -6.62
C TRP A 116 -7.36 4.11 -6.09
N ASP A 117 -8.49 3.99 -5.38
CA ASP A 117 -9.15 5.15 -4.78
C ASP A 117 -8.22 5.90 -3.81
N LEU A 118 -7.47 5.15 -2.98
CA LEU A 118 -6.46 5.70 -2.07
C LEU A 118 -5.31 6.39 -2.83
N PHE A 119 -4.79 5.76 -3.88
CA PHE A 119 -3.72 6.34 -4.71
C PHE A 119 -4.15 7.64 -5.38
N LEU A 120 -5.36 7.67 -5.96
CA LEU A 120 -5.91 8.89 -6.55
C LEU A 120 -6.12 9.98 -5.48
N ALA A 121 -6.69 9.61 -4.33
CA ALA A 121 -6.93 10.55 -3.22
C ALA A 121 -5.64 11.14 -2.66
N ALA A 122 -4.59 10.32 -2.48
CA ALA A 122 -3.28 10.76 -2.01
C ALA A 122 -2.60 11.68 -3.03
N ASN A 123 -2.79 11.43 -4.33
CA ASN A 123 -2.17 12.22 -5.38
C ASN A 123 -2.97 13.45 -5.80
N ARG A 124 -4.23 13.60 -5.42
CA ARG A 124 -5.09 14.72 -5.86
C ARG A 124 -4.43 16.10 -5.66
N ASN A 125 -4.74 17.03 -6.54
CA ASN A 125 -4.32 18.41 -6.42
C ASN A 125 -5.12 19.14 -5.32
N ILE A 126 -4.47 19.52 -4.23
CA ILE A 126 -5.11 20.23 -3.11
C ILE A 126 -5.58 21.64 -3.48
N ASN A 127 -5.04 22.20 -4.55
CA ASN A 127 -5.40 23.53 -5.04
C ASN A 127 -6.52 23.49 -6.10
N ALA A 128 -7.03 22.30 -6.44
CA ALA A 128 -8.10 22.17 -7.43
C ALA A 128 -9.38 22.85 -6.95
N SER A 129 -9.97 23.69 -7.81
CA SER A 129 -11.23 24.40 -7.54
C SER A 129 -12.48 23.58 -7.89
N THR A 130 -12.31 22.43 -8.54
CA THR A 130 -13.41 21.58 -9.02
C THR A 130 -13.45 20.27 -8.23
N ALA A 131 -14.64 19.76 -7.95
CA ALA A 131 -14.81 18.45 -7.30
C ALA A 131 -14.80 17.25 -8.27
N ASN A 132 -14.62 17.47 -9.58
CA ASN A 132 -14.62 16.39 -10.57
C ASN A 132 -13.21 15.80 -10.78
N LEU A 133 -13.16 14.51 -11.18
CA LEU A 133 -11.92 13.75 -11.33
C LEU A 133 -10.89 14.44 -12.25
N ALA A 134 -11.36 15.04 -13.35
CA ALA A 134 -10.51 15.72 -14.32
C ALA A 134 -9.74 16.88 -13.69
N GLY A 135 -10.43 17.77 -12.98
CA GLY A 135 -9.80 18.95 -12.43
C GLY A 135 -8.98 18.66 -11.17
N VAL A 136 -9.34 17.66 -10.35
CA VAL A 136 -8.53 17.27 -9.18
C VAL A 136 -7.26 16.51 -9.55
N LEU A 137 -7.18 15.88 -10.72
CA LEU A 137 -6.00 15.14 -11.18
C LEU A 137 -5.26 15.80 -12.35
N LYS A 138 -5.67 17.01 -12.75
CA LYS A 138 -5.01 17.78 -13.83
C LYS A 138 -3.68 18.32 -13.33
N HIS A 139 -2.59 17.90 -13.95
CA HIS A 139 -1.23 18.34 -13.64
C HIS A 139 -0.94 19.68 -14.33
N ASP A 140 -1.06 20.78 -13.58
CA ASP A 140 -0.64 22.12 -14.01
C ASP A 140 0.48 22.66 -13.11
N LYS A 141 0.95 23.88 -13.39
CA LYS A 141 2.04 24.51 -12.63
C LYS A 141 1.75 24.75 -11.13
N ASN A 142 0.48 24.69 -10.72
CA ASN A 142 0.04 24.86 -9.34
C ASN A 142 -0.30 23.52 -8.68
N TYR A 143 0.00 22.40 -9.36
CA TYR A 143 -0.28 21.07 -8.84
C TYR A 143 0.49 20.83 -7.55
N VAL A 144 -0.24 20.60 -6.48
CA VAL A 144 0.34 20.13 -5.23
C VAL A 144 -0.43 18.89 -4.82
N PRO A 145 0.21 17.71 -4.76
CA PRO A 145 -0.45 16.47 -4.37
C PRO A 145 -0.89 16.57 -2.91
N GLN A 146 -1.92 15.83 -2.52
CA GLN A 146 -2.40 15.80 -1.13
C GLN A 146 -1.34 15.28 -0.16
N TRP A 147 -0.54 14.29 -0.56
CA TRP A 147 0.61 13.88 0.23
C TRP A 147 1.70 14.96 0.34
N GLY A 148 1.70 15.94 -0.57
CA GLY A 148 2.55 17.14 -0.45
C GLY A 148 2.22 17.93 0.81
N ALA A 149 0.96 17.90 1.26
CA ALA A 149 0.52 18.49 2.52
C ALA A 149 0.84 17.63 3.76
N TRP A 150 1.60 16.55 3.62
CA TRP A 150 2.05 15.67 4.70
C TRP A 150 3.51 15.95 5.05
N LEU A 151 3.91 15.54 6.24
CA LEU A 151 5.19 15.90 6.84
C LEU A 151 6.24 14.84 6.58
N HIS A 152 7.46 15.31 6.32
CA HIS A 152 8.62 14.44 6.25
C HIS A 152 9.00 13.90 7.62
N ASP A 153 9.62 12.74 7.61
CA ASP A 153 10.22 12.12 8.80
C ASP A 153 11.31 13.00 9.47
N HIS A 154 11.97 13.84 8.68
CA HIS A 154 12.98 14.81 9.15
C HIS A 154 12.40 16.16 9.61
N SER A 155 11.10 16.40 9.42
CA SER A 155 10.49 17.67 9.86
C SER A 155 10.37 17.67 11.38
N ASN A 156 10.83 18.73 12.04
CA ASN A 156 10.65 18.98 13.49
C ASN A 156 9.88 20.28 13.79
N ASN A 157 9.32 20.93 12.76
CA ASN A 157 8.79 22.29 12.90
C ASN A 157 7.26 22.28 13.03
N GLU A 158 6.76 22.47 14.26
CA GLU A 158 5.34 22.60 14.58
C GLU A 158 4.60 23.69 13.79
N GLN A 159 5.33 24.70 13.26
CA GLN A 159 4.72 25.79 12.47
C GLN A 159 4.32 25.36 11.06
N LEU A 160 4.76 24.18 10.62
CA LEU A 160 4.38 23.64 9.32
C LEU A 160 2.97 23.06 9.33
N ILE A 161 2.38 22.79 10.49
CA ILE A 161 1.09 22.11 10.63
C ILE A 161 0.04 23.07 11.16
N ASP A 162 -1.13 23.06 10.54
CA ASP A 162 -2.31 23.68 11.12
C ASP A 162 -2.85 22.80 12.27
N LYS A 163 -2.89 23.35 13.48
CA LYS A 163 -3.24 22.60 14.71
C LYS A 163 -4.70 22.15 14.75
N THR A 164 -5.56 22.67 13.88
CA THR A 164 -6.99 22.33 13.85
C THR A 164 -7.26 21.25 12.81
N THR A 165 -6.63 21.34 11.65
CA THR A 165 -6.85 20.44 10.51
C THR A 165 -5.81 19.33 10.42
N LEU A 166 -4.70 19.44 11.13
CA LEU A 166 -3.56 18.51 11.08
C LEU A 166 -3.00 18.33 9.64
N GLN A 167 -3.10 19.36 8.81
CA GLN A 167 -2.52 19.43 7.46
C GLN A 167 -1.38 20.45 7.43
N LEU A 168 -0.52 20.40 6.40
CA LEU A 168 0.45 21.48 6.18
C LEU A 168 -0.27 22.84 6.05
N THR A 169 0.32 23.88 6.64
CA THR A 169 -0.18 25.24 6.50
C THR A 169 -0.13 25.67 5.04
N LYS A 170 -1.10 26.51 4.62
CA LYS A 170 -1.11 27.10 3.27
C LYS A 170 0.21 27.81 2.94
N GLN A 171 0.83 28.46 3.94
CA GLN A 171 2.13 29.10 3.80
C GLN A 171 3.25 28.09 3.49
N ALA A 172 3.27 26.93 4.16
CA ALA A 172 4.25 25.87 3.87
C ALA A 172 4.10 25.34 2.43
N ILE A 173 2.87 25.21 1.95
CA ILE A 173 2.60 24.84 0.56
C ILE A 173 3.10 25.91 -0.41
N THR A 174 2.79 27.19 -0.19
CA THR A 174 3.20 28.27 -1.10
C THR A 174 4.71 28.52 -1.11
N ASP A 175 5.38 28.30 0.01
CA ASP A 175 6.83 28.48 0.14
C ASP A 175 7.64 27.30 -0.44
N SER A 176 7.00 26.39 -1.18
CA SER A 176 7.60 25.16 -1.68
C SER A 176 8.17 24.25 -0.59
N LYS A 177 7.79 24.44 0.69
CA LYS A 177 8.23 23.56 1.78
C LYS A 177 7.60 22.17 1.70
N TRP A 178 6.61 21.98 0.84
CA TRP A 178 6.12 20.66 0.46
C TRP A 178 7.06 19.95 -0.50
N ILE A 179 7.96 20.64 -1.21
CA ILE A 179 8.95 20.00 -2.08
C ILE A 179 10.15 19.59 -1.23
N CYS A 180 10.51 18.32 -1.31
CA CYS A 180 11.71 17.82 -0.66
C CYS A 180 12.93 18.06 -1.54
N GLU A 181 13.91 18.81 -1.03
CA GLU A 181 15.21 18.99 -1.67
C GLU A 181 16.35 18.89 -0.64
N GLY A 182 17.52 18.45 -1.10
CA GLY A 182 18.70 18.26 -0.26
C GLY A 182 18.60 17.03 0.63
N ASP A 183 18.87 17.21 1.92
CA ASP A 183 19.08 16.12 2.88
C ASP A 183 17.82 15.32 3.24
N CYS A 184 16.62 15.79 2.84
CA CYS A 184 15.39 15.02 3.03
C CYS A 184 15.17 13.93 1.96
N LEU A 185 15.95 13.95 0.87
CA LEU A 185 15.98 12.90 -0.15
C LEU A 185 17.17 11.97 0.11
N SER A 186 16.91 10.68 0.33
CA SER A 186 17.95 9.66 0.43
C SER A 186 18.09 8.91 -0.89
N ASN A 187 19.31 8.64 -1.35
CA ASN A 187 19.55 7.68 -2.44
C ASN A 187 19.93 6.28 -1.93
N GLU A 188 19.97 6.12 -0.60
CA GLU A 188 20.15 4.83 0.06
C GLU A 188 18.78 4.28 0.47
N LEU A 189 18.54 3.01 0.17
CA LEU A 189 17.37 2.30 0.65
C LEU A 189 17.45 2.15 2.17
N ASP A 190 16.43 2.57 2.92
CA ASP A 190 16.37 2.35 4.36
C ASP A 190 15.97 0.90 4.71
N LEU A 191 16.83 -0.06 4.34
CA LEU A 191 16.64 -1.50 4.49
C LEU A 191 17.97 -2.20 4.80
N GLU A 192 18.21 -2.71 6.00
CA GLU A 192 19.48 -3.43 6.30
C GLU A 192 19.53 -4.82 5.62
N LEU A 193 19.83 -4.86 4.31
CA LEU A 193 19.85 -6.08 3.50
C LEU A 193 21.22 -6.75 3.39
N PHE A 194 22.29 -6.01 3.67
CA PHE A 194 23.66 -6.45 3.41
C PHE A 194 24.49 -6.52 4.69
N SER A 195 25.50 -7.39 4.66
CA SER A 195 26.43 -7.59 5.78
C SER A 195 27.23 -6.33 6.11
N LYS A 196 27.65 -6.16 7.37
CA LYS A 196 28.51 -5.03 7.77
C LYS A 196 29.85 -5.04 7.02
N GLU A 197 30.34 -6.22 6.66
CA GLU A 197 31.57 -6.44 5.90
C GLU A 197 31.47 -5.86 4.49
N SER A 198 30.27 -5.81 3.91
CA SER A 198 30.03 -5.22 2.59
C SER A 198 30.18 -3.70 2.56
N LYS A 199 30.19 -3.04 3.73
CA LYS A 199 30.23 -1.57 3.90
C LYS A 199 29.15 -0.84 3.09
N ILE A 200 28.05 -1.51 2.79
CA ILE A 200 26.86 -0.92 2.18
C ILE A 200 25.99 -0.33 3.30
N LEU A 201 25.63 0.93 3.14
CA LEU A 201 24.67 1.58 4.03
C LEU A 201 23.25 1.25 3.56
N GLY A 202 22.39 0.95 4.53
CA GLY A 202 21.03 0.49 4.28
C GLY A 202 20.98 -0.66 3.28
N GLY A 203 20.13 -0.50 2.27
CA GLY A 203 19.87 -1.46 1.20
C GLY A 203 20.61 -1.12 -0.09
N GLY A 204 21.61 -0.24 -0.01
CA GLY A 204 22.37 0.22 -1.17
C GLY A 204 21.65 1.26 -2.02
N VAL A 205 22.36 1.72 -3.05
CA VAL A 205 21.90 2.72 -4.01
C VAL A 205 21.39 2.01 -5.27
N LEU A 206 20.11 2.21 -5.59
CA LEU A 206 19.56 1.76 -6.87
C LEU A 206 19.95 2.76 -7.97
N VAL A 207 20.56 2.25 -9.04
CA VAL A 207 20.93 3.03 -10.23
C VAL A 207 20.09 2.58 -11.43
N ASP A 208 19.47 3.54 -12.11
CA ASP A 208 18.64 3.32 -13.31
C ASP A 208 19.49 3.05 -14.57
N GLN A 209 18.86 2.68 -15.69
CA GLN A 209 19.58 2.42 -16.95
C GLN A 209 20.26 3.65 -17.56
N ALA A 210 19.90 4.87 -17.12
CA ALA A 210 20.57 6.10 -17.50
C ALA A 210 21.81 6.40 -16.63
N GLY A 211 22.10 5.56 -15.63
CA GLY A 211 23.23 5.72 -14.72
C GLY A 211 22.98 6.70 -13.58
N ASN A 212 21.73 7.05 -13.32
CA ASN A 212 21.34 7.97 -12.25
C ASN A 212 20.87 7.21 -11.00
N PRO A 213 21.18 7.69 -9.79
CA PRO A 213 20.62 7.14 -8.58
C PRO A 213 19.13 7.44 -8.47
N VAL A 214 18.38 6.52 -7.86
CA VAL A 214 17.00 6.74 -7.41
C VAL A 214 17.02 7.40 -6.03
N PHE A 215 16.12 8.35 -5.83
CA PHE A 215 15.92 9.05 -4.56
C PHE A 215 14.62 8.60 -3.89
N TYR A 216 14.63 8.59 -2.57
CA TYR A 216 13.53 8.11 -1.73
C TYR A 216 13.16 9.18 -0.72
N GLU A 217 11.86 9.28 -0.43
CA GLU A 217 11.32 10.08 0.67
C GLU A 217 10.17 9.34 1.34
N SER A 218 9.93 9.68 2.60
CA SER A 218 8.76 9.24 3.36
C SER A 218 7.98 10.44 3.88
N ARG A 219 6.65 10.33 3.90
CA ARG A 219 5.78 11.35 4.49
C ARG A 219 4.64 10.76 5.27
N ALA A 220 4.32 11.40 6.39
CA ALA A 220 3.25 11.05 7.31
C ALA A 220 2.21 12.18 7.38
N ASN A 221 0.92 11.84 7.36
CA ASN A 221 -0.10 12.87 7.62
C ASN A 221 0.04 13.44 9.04
N GLY A 222 -0.53 14.63 9.28
CA GLY A 222 -0.30 15.33 10.56
C GLY A 222 -0.80 14.57 11.79
N LEU A 223 -1.77 13.67 11.63
CA LEU A 223 -2.20 12.77 12.70
C LEU A 223 -1.11 11.76 13.07
N LEU A 224 -0.54 11.03 12.11
CA LEU A 224 0.58 10.13 12.40
C LEU A 224 1.74 10.90 13.02
N TYR A 225 2.05 12.05 12.44
CA TYR A 225 3.15 12.89 12.88
C TYR A 225 2.98 13.40 14.32
N GLN A 226 1.79 13.85 14.71
CA GLN A 226 1.51 14.27 16.09
C GLN A 226 1.75 13.11 17.08
N ASN A 227 1.27 11.91 16.77
CA ASN A 227 1.50 10.73 17.61
C ASN A 227 2.99 10.37 17.71
N LEU A 228 3.75 10.53 16.63
CA LEU A 228 5.21 10.35 16.65
C LEU A 228 5.93 11.47 17.42
N GLN A 229 5.38 12.70 17.45
CA GLN A 229 5.98 13.86 18.10
C GLN A 229 5.89 13.88 19.62
N GLU A 230 4.76 13.43 20.16
CA GLU A 230 4.49 13.51 21.60
C GLU A 230 5.38 12.57 22.44
N GLY A 231 6.29 11.82 21.80
CA GLY A 231 7.26 10.98 22.49
C GLY A 231 6.63 9.77 23.16
N ASP A 232 5.41 9.42 22.74
CA ASP A 232 4.78 8.14 23.06
C ASP A 232 5.62 7.05 22.43
N GLN A 233 6.59 6.57 23.21
CA GLN A 233 7.55 5.53 22.83
C GLN A 233 6.90 4.22 22.41
N TYR A 234 5.59 4.08 22.51
CA TYR A 234 4.91 2.84 22.15
C TYR A 234 3.52 3.15 21.61
N SER A 235 3.24 2.51 20.48
CA SER A 235 1.91 2.19 19.98
C SER A 235 1.06 3.38 19.54
N VAL A 236 1.21 3.82 18.28
CA VAL A 236 0.01 3.78 17.44
C VAL A 236 -0.39 2.32 17.47
N PRO A 237 -1.48 1.92 18.16
CA PRO A 237 -1.74 0.52 18.36
C PRO A 237 -1.78 -0.16 16.99
N MET A 238 -0.87 -1.11 16.77
CA MET A 238 -0.96 -2.03 15.65
C MET A 238 -2.37 -2.60 15.57
N PHE A 239 -3.04 -2.71 16.73
CA PHE A 239 -4.40 -3.13 16.98
C PHE A 239 -5.30 -1.95 17.37
N PHE A 240 -6.04 -1.39 16.42
CA PHE A 240 -7.24 -0.62 16.78
C PHE A 240 -8.37 -1.61 17.07
N PRO A 241 -9.27 -1.33 18.03
CA PRO A 241 -10.46 -2.16 18.20
C PRO A 241 -11.26 -2.16 16.88
N LEU A 242 -11.80 -3.33 16.53
CA LEU A 242 -12.70 -3.47 15.37
C LEU A 242 -13.90 -2.54 15.55
N GLY A 243 -13.95 -1.43 14.81
CA GLY A 243 -15.06 -0.50 14.80
C GLY A 243 -16.20 -0.97 13.91
N GLN A 244 -17.43 -0.58 14.25
CA GLN A 244 -18.53 -0.57 13.28
C GLN A 244 -18.34 0.62 12.31
N CYS A 245 -18.97 0.63 11.14
CA CYS A 245 -19.02 1.81 10.26
C CYS A 245 -19.98 2.81 10.90
N THR A 246 -19.54 3.37 12.02
CA THR A 246 -20.28 4.34 12.81
C THR A 246 -19.50 5.65 12.79
N GLU A 247 -20.21 6.77 12.86
CA GLU A 247 -19.61 8.11 12.90
C GLU A 247 -18.69 8.34 14.13
N PHE A 248 -18.79 7.45 15.13
CA PHE A 248 -18.06 7.50 16.38
C PHE A 248 -17.32 6.20 16.63
N ILE A 249 -16.10 6.31 17.16
CA ILE A 249 -15.37 5.17 17.72
C ILE A 249 -15.56 5.09 19.22
N ASP A 250 -15.81 3.88 19.70
CA ASP A 250 -15.60 3.52 21.11
C ASP A 250 -14.09 3.44 21.34
N ILE A 251 -13.56 4.39 22.11
CA ILE A 251 -12.12 4.44 22.42
C ILE A 251 -11.75 3.58 23.63
N GLY A 252 -12.68 2.80 24.18
CA GLY A 252 -12.46 1.91 25.32
C GLY A 252 -12.20 2.65 26.65
N LEU A 253 -12.29 3.98 26.66
CA LEU A 253 -12.13 4.80 27.87
C LEU A 253 -13.50 5.02 28.50
N GLN A 254 -13.71 4.54 29.73
CA GLN A 254 -14.90 4.91 30.51
C GLN A 254 -14.60 6.13 31.37
N VAL A 255 -15.40 7.19 31.22
CA VAL A 255 -15.42 8.33 32.14
C VAL A 255 -16.79 8.32 32.81
N ASP A 256 -16.81 8.24 34.14
CA ASP A 256 -18.02 8.18 34.96
C ASP A 256 -19.01 7.04 34.58
N GLY A 257 -18.47 5.88 34.19
CA GLY A 257 -19.27 4.71 33.78
C GLY A 257 -19.90 4.82 32.40
N VAL A 258 -19.60 5.89 31.66
CA VAL A 258 -20.00 6.07 30.27
C VAL A 258 -18.79 5.82 29.38
N VAL A 259 -18.96 4.93 28.41
CA VAL A 259 -17.96 4.67 27.37
C VAL A 259 -17.78 5.93 26.52
N GLY A 260 -16.54 6.42 26.49
CA GLY A 260 -16.11 7.56 25.71
C GLY A 260 -16.27 7.27 24.21
N LYS A 261 -16.99 8.16 23.53
CA LYS A 261 -17.13 8.15 22.08
C LYS A 261 -16.32 9.31 21.54
N LYS A 262 -15.38 9.04 20.61
CA LYS A 262 -14.67 10.11 19.89
C LYS A 262 -15.19 10.17 18.46
N GLN A 263 -15.39 11.40 17.98
CA GLN A 263 -15.73 11.64 16.59
C GLN A 263 -14.61 11.10 15.70
N ASN A 264 -15.01 10.62 14.52
CA ASN A 264 -14.18 9.95 13.54
C ASN A 264 -12.75 10.51 13.46
N ILE A 265 -11.76 9.74 13.90
CA ILE A 265 -10.35 10.11 13.69
C ILE A 265 -10.05 9.88 12.21
N ASP A 266 -9.44 10.86 11.54
CA ASP A 266 -8.86 10.68 10.21
C ASP A 266 -7.96 9.42 10.22
N PRO A 267 -7.88 8.61 9.15
CA PRO A 267 -7.02 7.45 9.11
C PRO A 267 -5.56 7.91 9.21
N VAL A 268 -4.77 7.09 9.90
CA VAL A 268 -3.33 7.29 9.98
C VAL A 268 -2.73 6.84 8.65
N LEU A 269 -1.96 7.73 8.00
CA LEU A 269 -1.47 7.53 6.64
C LEU A 269 0.02 7.86 6.56
N THR A 270 0.74 7.03 5.81
CA THR A 270 2.09 7.34 5.36
C THR A 270 2.28 6.94 3.91
N VAL A 271 3.15 7.66 3.21
CA VAL A 271 3.68 7.28 1.90
C VAL A 271 5.18 7.13 1.94
N LYS A 272 5.67 6.23 1.09
CA LYS A 272 7.09 6.17 0.71
C LYS A 272 7.15 6.30 -0.81
N LEU A 273 7.96 7.22 -1.30
CA LEU A 273 8.04 7.58 -2.70
C LEU A 273 9.44 7.26 -3.21
N ALA A 274 9.53 6.81 -4.46
CA ALA A 274 10.78 6.64 -5.20
C ALA A 274 10.75 7.55 -6.42
N TRP A 275 11.88 8.20 -6.68
CA TRP A 275 12.06 9.23 -7.69
C TRP A 275 13.28 8.94 -8.55
N LYS A 276 13.13 8.92 -9.87
CA LYS A 276 14.26 8.92 -10.80
C LYS A 276 14.59 10.34 -11.24
N ILE A 277 15.83 10.58 -11.64
CA ILE A 277 16.18 11.79 -12.40
C ILE A 277 15.65 11.61 -13.82
N LEU A 278 14.86 12.57 -14.30
CA LEU A 278 14.43 12.61 -15.69
C LEU A 278 15.52 13.20 -16.57
N THR A 279 15.74 12.54 -17.70
CA THR A 279 16.71 12.94 -18.72
C THR A 279 16.00 13.37 -20.00
N ASN A 280 16.75 13.80 -21.01
CA ASN A 280 16.18 14.12 -22.34
C ASN A 280 15.64 12.89 -23.08
N GLU A 281 15.94 11.68 -22.60
CA GLU A 281 15.44 10.42 -23.15
C GLU A 281 14.07 10.05 -22.55
N ASP A 282 13.68 10.71 -21.47
CA ASP A 282 12.40 10.53 -20.80
C ASP A 282 11.33 11.46 -21.37
N ASP A 283 10.11 10.94 -21.49
CA ASP A 283 8.92 11.75 -21.76
C ASP A 283 8.35 12.26 -20.42
N GLU A 284 8.65 13.51 -20.07
CA GLU A 284 8.22 14.15 -18.81
C GLU A 284 6.69 14.13 -18.61
N ASP A 285 5.91 14.12 -19.69
CA ASP A 285 4.44 14.09 -19.61
C ASP A 285 3.90 12.75 -19.08
N ARG A 286 4.75 11.72 -19.03
CA ARG A 286 4.41 10.43 -18.43
C ARG A 286 4.56 10.40 -16.92
N TYR A 287 5.36 11.29 -16.34
CA TYR A 287 5.71 11.22 -14.93
C TYR A 287 4.99 12.28 -14.09
N PHE A 288 4.60 11.89 -12.88
CA PHE A 288 4.43 12.88 -11.82
C PHE A 288 5.78 13.55 -11.53
N THR A 289 5.89 14.87 -11.73
CA THR A 289 7.18 15.56 -11.69
C THR A 289 7.33 16.58 -10.59
N ILE A 290 8.57 16.73 -10.13
CA ILE A 290 9.03 17.85 -9.31
C ILE A 290 10.26 18.44 -10.00
N SER A 291 10.17 19.70 -10.43
CA SER A 291 11.26 20.39 -11.14
C SER A 291 12.15 21.19 -10.18
N ASN A 292 13.40 21.45 -10.59
CA ASN A 292 14.37 22.27 -9.84
C ASN A 292 14.67 21.77 -8.42
N VAL A 293 14.66 20.46 -8.22
CA VAL A 293 15.01 19.83 -6.95
C VAL A 293 16.53 19.86 -6.78
N SER A 294 17.02 20.33 -5.63
CA SER A 294 18.44 20.21 -5.29
C SER A 294 18.72 18.78 -4.81
N VAL A 295 19.61 18.06 -5.48
CA VAL A 295 20.09 16.74 -5.04
C VAL A 295 21.60 16.74 -4.87
N ASN A 296 22.11 15.95 -3.93
CA ASN A 296 23.55 15.74 -3.78
C ASN A 296 23.98 14.53 -4.62
N MET A 297 24.80 14.77 -5.64
CA MET A 297 25.38 13.72 -6.49
C MET A 297 26.89 13.82 -6.43
N ALA A 298 27.55 12.78 -5.92
CA ALA A 298 29.02 12.71 -5.81
C ALA A 298 29.65 13.98 -5.17
N ASN A 299 29.08 14.43 -4.05
CA ASN A 299 29.49 15.64 -3.31
C ASN A 299 29.29 16.96 -4.07
N LYS A 300 28.40 16.98 -5.08
CA LYS A 300 27.98 18.20 -5.79
C LYS A 300 26.48 18.35 -5.74
N THR A 301 26.02 19.52 -5.34
CA THR A 301 24.61 19.89 -5.45
C THR A 301 24.27 20.17 -6.90
N GLN A 302 23.23 19.51 -7.41
CA GLN A 302 22.72 19.71 -8.76
C GLN A 302 21.21 19.96 -8.72
N LYS A 303 20.72 20.79 -9.64
CA LYS A 303 19.28 21.01 -9.85
C LYS A 303 18.81 20.02 -10.91
N VAL A 304 17.84 19.19 -10.56
CA VAL A 304 17.29 18.14 -11.42
C VAL A 304 15.77 18.22 -11.48
N THR A 305 15.19 17.58 -12.50
CA THR A 305 13.76 17.24 -12.52
C THR A 305 13.62 15.78 -12.13
N LEU A 306 12.77 15.52 -11.15
CA LEU A 306 12.48 14.18 -10.66
C LEU A 306 11.14 13.69 -11.21
N GLY A 307 11.06 12.39 -11.53
CA GLY A 307 9.84 11.69 -11.90
C GLY A 307 9.53 10.56 -10.93
N MET A 308 8.32 10.50 -10.40
CA MET A 308 7.93 9.45 -9.45
C MET A 308 7.88 8.10 -10.16
N VAL A 309 8.61 7.11 -9.65
CA VAL A 309 8.70 5.76 -10.20
C VAL A 309 8.08 4.70 -9.28
N GLY A 310 7.89 4.99 -8.00
CA GLY A 310 7.25 4.06 -7.07
C GLY A 310 6.58 4.78 -5.90
N MET A 311 5.51 4.19 -5.39
CA MET A 311 4.77 4.71 -4.24
C MET A 311 4.22 3.57 -3.39
N HIS A 312 4.61 3.53 -2.13
CA HIS A 312 3.86 2.82 -1.11
C HIS A 312 2.87 3.77 -0.46
N VAL A 313 1.67 3.26 -0.18
CA VAL A 313 0.72 3.91 0.73
C VAL A 313 0.37 2.91 1.82
N ALA A 314 0.67 3.27 3.07
CA ALA A 314 0.23 2.51 4.22
C ALA A 314 -0.85 3.30 4.95
N ILE A 315 -1.98 2.63 5.24
CA ILE A 315 -3.14 3.22 5.88
C ILE A 315 -3.61 2.35 7.05
N LYS A 316 -3.97 3.00 8.15
CA LYS A 316 -4.68 2.39 9.27
C LYS A 316 -6.13 2.83 9.28
N GLU A 317 -7.03 1.88 9.09
CA GLU A 317 -8.47 2.10 9.03
C GLU A 317 -9.19 1.49 10.23
N GLN A 318 -10.36 2.05 10.61
CA GLN A 318 -11.10 1.70 11.83
C GLN A 318 -11.67 0.27 11.89
N ARG A 319 -11.49 -0.56 10.84
CA ARG A 319 -11.94 -1.96 10.78
C ARG A 319 -10.84 -2.97 10.51
N GLN A 320 -9.62 -2.50 10.29
CA GLN A 320 -8.50 -3.36 9.97
C GLN A 320 -7.72 -3.64 11.26
N VAL A 321 -7.60 -4.91 11.63
CA VAL A 321 -6.81 -5.33 12.80
C VAL A 321 -5.34 -4.98 12.58
N GLN A 322 -4.87 -5.05 11.34
CA GLN A 322 -3.53 -4.62 10.93
C GLN A 322 -3.62 -3.38 10.05
N TRP A 323 -2.49 -2.89 9.55
CA TRP A 323 -2.51 -1.88 8.50
C TRP A 323 -2.89 -2.50 7.16
N ARG A 324 -3.19 -1.65 6.20
CA ARG A 324 -3.28 -2.01 4.78
C ARG A 324 -2.14 -1.31 4.06
N TRP A 325 -1.47 -2.03 3.19
CA TRP A 325 -0.38 -1.55 2.37
C TRP A 325 -0.77 -1.74 0.93
N THR A 326 -0.57 -0.70 0.13
CA THR A 326 -0.71 -0.81 -1.32
C THR A 326 0.52 -0.22 -1.97
N THR A 327 0.92 -0.83 -3.07
CA THR A 327 2.11 -0.40 -3.79
C THR A 327 1.81 -0.14 -5.25
N PHE A 328 2.34 0.96 -5.75
CA PHE A 328 2.18 1.44 -7.11
C PHE A 328 3.54 1.66 -7.75
N GLU A 329 3.61 1.41 -9.04
CA GLU A 329 4.80 1.60 -9.85
C GLU A 329 4.48 2.36 -11.12
N HIS A 330 5.46 3.11 -11.62
CA HIS A 330 5.39 3.64 -12.97
C HIS A 330 5.51 2.50 -13.98
N ILE A 331 4.70 2.52 -15.04
CA ILE A 331 4.62 1.42 -16.00
C ILE A 331 5.93 1.21 -16.75
N ASP A 332 6.74 2.25 -16.91
CA ASP A 332 8.04 2.19 -17.60
C ASP A 332 9.20 1.75 -16.69
N ASN A 333 8.93 1.27 -15.47
CA ASN A 333 9.99 0.73 -14.63
C ASN A 333 10.58 -0.56 -15.22
N LEU A 334 9.70 -1.46 -15.67
CA LEU A 334 10.00 -2.78 -16.22
C LEU A 334 9.34 -2.97 -17.59
N TYR A 335 9.74 -4.01 -18.33
CA TYR A 335 9.09 -4.38 -19.59
C TYR A 335 7.85 -5.24 -19.34
N GLU A 336 6.68 -4.59 -19.33
CA GLU A 336 5.36 -5.18 -19.06
C GLU A 336 4.34 -4.57 -20.05
N PRO A 337 4.41 -4.96 -21.35
CA PRO A 337 3.65 -4.32 -22.43
C PRO A 337 2.13 -4.41 -22.25
N GLU A 338 1.63 -5.44 -21.57
CA GLU A 338 0.23 -5.58 -21.17
C GLU A 338 -0.23 -4.49 -20.20
N GLN A 339 0.69 -3.77 -19.56
CA GLN A 339 0.42 -2.60 -18.72
C GLN A 339 0.74 -1.27 -19.42
N GLY A 340 1.11 -1.29 -20.71
CA GLY A 340 1.40 -0.11 -21.52
C GLY A 340 2.82 0.46 -21.35
N SER A 341 3.76 -0.34 -20.84
CA SER A 341 5.17 0.06 -20.72
C SER A 341 5.83 0.35 -22.08
N THR A 342 6.88 1.17 -22.08
CA THR A 342 7.75 1.31 -23.25
C THR A 342 8.67 0.10 -23.46
N GLU A 343 9.32 0.04 -24.62
CA GLU A 343 10.34 -0.97 -24.97
C GLU A 343 11.70 -0.72 -24.29
N THR A 344 11.86 0.44 -23.64
CA THR A 344 13.10 0.88 -22.98
C THR A 344 12.81 1.19 -21.50
N PRO A 345 12.63 0.15 -20.67
CA PRO A 345 12.29 0.36 -19.28
C PRO A 345 13.44 0.97 -18.48
N SER A 346 13.09 1.75 -17.45
CA SER A 346 14.03 2.53 -16.64
C SER A 346 15.00 1.67 -15.83
N PHE A 347 14.61 0.43 -15.49
CA PHE A 347 15.40 -0.42 -14.59
C PHE A 347 15.76 -1.79 -15.16
N TYR A 348 15.52 -2.02 -16.44
CA TYR A 348 15.88 -3.28 -17.09
C TYR A 348 16.46 -3.02 -18.48
N ASN A 349 17.55 -3.70 -18.80
CA ASN A 349 18.12 -3.71 -20.12
C ASN A 349 18.01 -5.13 -20.68
N PRO A 350 17.07 -5.37 -21.62
CA PRO A 350 16.89 -6.71 -22.21
C PRO A 350 18.12 -7.19 -22.99
N LYS A 351 19.08 -6.31 -23.28
CA LYS A 351 20.35 -6.65 -23.95
C LYS A 351 21.45 -7.07 -22.97
N CYS A 352 21.23 -7.00 -21.65
CA CYS A 352 22.23 -7.46 -20.69
C CYS A 352 22.20 -8.99 -20.51
N ALA A 353 22.98 -9.71 -21.33
CA ALA A 353 23.03 -11.18 -21.29
C ALA A 353 23.71 -11.77 -20.04
N ASP A 354 24.53 -10.99 -19.34
CA ASP A 354 25.40 -11.44 -18.24
C ASP A 354 25.06 -10.83 -16.88
N CYS A 355 23.95 -10.10 -16.80
CA CYS A 355 23.54 -9.44 -15.56
C CYS A 355 22.82 -10.41 -14.61
N CYS A 356 23.03 -10.20 -13.31
CA CYS A 356 22.21 -10.83 -12.29
C CYS A 356 20.98 -9.95 -12.02
N GLU A 357 19.80 -10.50 -12.25
CA GLU A 357 18.54 -9.81 -11.97
C GLU A 357 18.32 -9.62 -10.46
N ASN A 358 17.71 -8.49 -10.08
CA ASN A 358 17.36 -8.09 -8.72
C ASN A 358 18.52 -8.18 -7.72
N MET A 359 19.74 -7.92 -8.21
CA MET A 359 20.98 -7.95 -7.44
C MET A 359 21.68 -6.61 -7.47
N LEU A 360 22.18 -6.17 -6.32
CA LEU A 360 22.94 -4.93 -6.21
C LEU A 360 24.32 -5.10 -6.87
N PRO A 361 24.66 -4.33 -7.92
CA PRO A 361 26.00 -4.35 -8.47
C PRO A 361 27.05 -3.90 -7.43
N ALA A 362 28.21 -4.54 -7.41
CA ALA A 362 29.29 -4.17 -6.48
C ALA A 362 29.93 -2.80 -6.84
N ASP A 363 29.87 -2.43 -8.12
CA ASP A 363 30.17 -1.09 -8.59
C ASP A 363 28.88 -0.26 -8.52
N SER A 364 28.81 0.65 -7.54
CA SER A 364 27.64 1.49 -7.27
C SER A 364 27.32 2.50 -8.37
N THR A 365 28.13 2.57 -9.44
CA THR A 365 27.82 3.37 -10.64
C THR A 365 27.12 2.57 -11.73
N LYS A 366 26.99 1.24 -11.58
CA LYS A 366 26.37 0.37 -12.58
C LYS A 366 24.86 0.25 -12.34
N PRO A 367 24.06 0.28 -13.41
CA PRO A 367 22.63 0.01 -13.31
C PRO A 367 22.35 -1.38 -12.75
N ALA A 368 21.39 -1.48 -11.83
CA ALA A 368 20.80 -2.76 -11.47
C ALA A 368 19.92 -3.29 -12.62
N GLN A 369 19.63 -4.58 -12.64
CA GLN A 369 18.66 -5.16 -13.59
C GLN A 369 17.48 -5.66 -12.79
N LEU A 370 16.36 -4.95 -12.85
CA LEU A 370 15.18 -5.30 -12.08
C LEU A 370 14.22 -6.13 -12.94
N THR A 371 13.62 -7.15 -12.32
CA THR A 371 12.55 -7.95 -12.91
C THR A 371 11.44 -8.16 -11.89
N ARG A 372 10.22 -8.38 -12.38
CA ARG A 372 9.06 -8.67 -11.56
C ARG A 372 9.25 -10.05 -10.92
N ILE A 373 9.42 -10.10 -9.60
CA ILE A 373 9.61 -11.36 -8.87
C ILE A 373 8.30 -12.16 -8.82
N GLU A 374 7.20 -11.49 -8.47
CA GLU A 374 5.86 -12.07 -8.44
C GLU A 374 5.00 -11.42 -9.54
N PRO A 375 4.45 -12.21 -10.49
CA PRO A 375 3.57 -11.69 -11.53
C PRO A 375 2.34 -10.98 -10.95
N LEU A 376 1.88 -9.93 -11.66
CA LEU A 376 0.62 -9.29 -11.32
C LEU A 376 -0.56 -10.25 -11.52
N GLN A 377 -1.52 -10.22 -10.60
CA GLN A 377 -2.72 -11.04 -10.72
C GLN A 377 -3.56 -10.58 -11.94
N PRO A 378 -4.23 -11.50 -12.65
CA PRO A 378 -5.08 -11.14 -13.80
C PRO A 378 -6.20 -10.14 -13.47
N SER A 379 -6.75 -10.19 -12.25
CA SER A 379 -7.74 -9.21 -11.77
C SER A 379 -7.14 -7.82 -11.63
N THR A 380 -5.91 -7.72 -11.12
CA THR A 380 -5.17 -6.48 -10.94
C THR A 380 -4.80 -5.87 -12.29
N ILE A 381 -4.30 -6.69 -13.23
CA ILE A 381 -4.05 -6.29 -14.63
C ILE A 381 -5.32 -5.68 -15.25
N SER A 382 -6.44 -6.38 -15.15
CA SER A 382 -7.72 -5.93 -15.71
C SER A 382 -8.23 -4.63 -15.07
N LEU A 383 -8.00 -4.47 -13.75
CA LEU A 383 -8.34 -3.24 -13.03
C LEU A 383 -7.45 -2.08 -13.45
N ASN A 384 -6.13 -2.28 -13.51
CA ASN A 384 -5.15 -1.29 -13.96
C ASN A 384 -5.52 -0.78 -15.35
N GLU A 385 -5.73 -1.67 -16.32
CA GLU A 385 -6.12 -1.30 -17.69
C GLU A 385 -7.36 -0.40 -17.71
N ARG A 386 -8.36 -0.72 -16.89
CA ARG A 386 -9.61 0.03 -16.79
C ARG A 386 -9.40 1.42 -16.18
N VAL A 387 -8.67 1.51 -15.07
CA VAL A 387 -8.40 2.79 -14.40
C VAL A 387 -7.51 3.67 -15.27
N GLN A 388 -6.46 3.12 -15.88
CA GLN A 388 -5.61 3.84 -16.82
C GLN A 388 -6.39 4.32 -18.06
N LYS A 389 -7.31 3.51 -18.58
CA LYS A 389 -8.21 3.93 -19.68
C LYS A 389 -9.14 5.07 -19.25
N LEU A 390 -9.60 5.09 -18.00
CA LEU A 390 -10.37 6.20 -17.44
C LEU A 390 -9.51 7.47 -17.34
N LEU A 391 -8.34 7.36 -16.74
CA LEU A 391 -7.41 8.49 -16.54
C LEU A 391 -6.93 9.11 -17.85
N ARG A 392 -6.78 8.29 -18.91
CA ARG A 392 -6.53 8.73 -20.29
C ARG A 392 -7.54 9.74 -20.80
N LYS A 393 -8.83 9.57 -20.48
CA LYS A 393 -9.90 10.49 -20.92
C LYS A 393 -9.77 11.89 -20.31
N TYR A 394 -9.02 11.99 -19.22
CA TYR A 394 -8.81 13.21 -18.46
C TYR A 394 -7.40 13.77 -18.57
N ASP A 395 -6.56 13.18 -19.43
CA ASP A 395 -5.15 13.59 -19.61
C ASP A 395 -4.38 13.62 -18.28
N SER A 396 -4.67 12.66 -17.39
CA SER A 396 -4.00 12.57 -16.10
C SER A 396 -2.71 11.76 -16.22
N LYS A 397 -1.59 12.32 -15.75
CA LYS A 397 -0.30 11.60 -15.67
C LYS A 397 -0.36 10.30 -14.85
N LEU A 398 -1.33 10.17 -13.94
CA LEU A 398 -1.55 8.95 -13.15
C LEU A 398 -1.93 7.73 -14.01
N GLN A 399 -2.30 7.93 -15.27
CA GLN A 399 -2.50 6.84 -16.26
C GLN A 399 -1.25 5.99 -16.50
N TYR A 400 -0.05 6.50 -16.17
CA TYR A 400 1.23 5.81 -16.36
C TYR A 400 1.71 5.09 -15.09
N TYR A 401 0.81 4.88 -14.14
CA TYR A 401 1.07 4.11 -12.93
C TYR A 401 0.17 2.87 -12.91
N LYS A 402 0.58 1.85 -12.15
CA LYS A 402 -0.17 0.61 -11.97
C LYS A 402 -0.10 0.14 -10.52
N LEU A 403 -1.21 -0.45 -10.06
CA LEU A 403 -1.22 -1.20 -8.81
C LEU A 403 -0.41 -2.48 -9.00
N VAL A 404 0.51 -2.73 -8.07
CA VAL A 404 1.24 -4.00 -8.00
C VAL A 404 0.46 -4.99 -7.15
N GLU A 405 0.21 -4.63 -5.88
CA GLU A 405 -0.53 -5.47 -4.93
C GLU A 405 -0.98 -4.66 -3.71
N THR A 406 -1.97 -5.17 -2.98
CA THR A 406 -2.42 -4.70 -1.67
C THR A 406 -2.29 -5.80 -0.61
N GLN A 407 -1.50 -5.58 0.43
CA GLN A 407 -1.47 -6.44 1.62
C GLN A 407 -2.41 -5.89 2.70
N TYR A 408 -3.21 -6.79 3.28
CA TYR A 408 -4.16 -6.45 4.34
C TYR A 408 -4.45 -7.71 5.17
N THR A 409 -5.12 -7.54 6.32
CA THR A 409 -5.63 -8.68 7.09
C THR A 409 -7.03 -9.01 6.61
N SER A 410 -7.20 -10.19 6.03
CA SER A 410 -8.51 -10.65 5.58
C SER A 410 -9.53 -10.66 6.73
N LEU A 411 -10.71 -10.10 6.47
CA LEU A 411 -11.90 -10.15 7.32
C LEU A 411 -12.56 -11.53 7.31
N VAL A 412 -12.19 -12.40 6.37
CA VAL A 412 -12.67 -13.79 6.30
C VAL A 412 -11.96 -14.60 7.40
N ALA A 413 -12.68 -14.82 8.51
CA ALA A 413 -12.12 -15.37 9.75
C ALA A 413 -12.76 -16.72 10.08
N PRO A 414 -12.22 -17.86 9.58
CA PRO A 414 -12.72 -19.16 10.00
C PRO A 414 -12.40 -19.43 11.47
N SER A 415 -13.27 -20.19 12.15
CA SER A 415 -13.01 -20.77 13.48
C SER A 415 -11.71 -21.60 13.48
N ILE A 416 -10.73 -20.97 14.09
CA ILE A 416 -9.34 -21.26 14.44
C ILE A 416 -9.01 -22.67 15.01
N THR A 417 -8.37 -23.47 14.17
CA THR A 417 -7.11 -24.16 14.57
C THR A 417 -6.13 -24.37 13.40
N LYS A 418 -6.58 -24.25 12.14
CA LYS A 418 -5.75 -24.60 10.96
C LYS A 418 -5.38 -23.44 10.03
N PHE A 419 -6.08 -22.31 10.11
CA PHE A 419 -6.03 -21.23 9.10
C PHE A 419 -5.41 -19.90 9.56
N TYR A 420 -4.73 -19.87 10.71
CA TYR A 420 -4.03 -18.66 11.20
C TYR A 420 -2.90 -18.19 10.27
N LEU A 421 -2.41 -19.05 9.35
CA LEU A 421 -1.18 -18.81 8.60
C LEU A 421 -1.36 -18.12 7.24
N GLU A 422 -2.59 -17.99 6.70
CA GLU A 422 -2.83 -17.43 5.35
C GLU A 422 -3.80 -16.24 5.39
N ARG A 423 -3.58 -15.25 6.27
CA ARG A 423 -4.45 -14.06 6.38
C ARG A 423 -3.93 -12.82 5.66
N THR A 424 -2.73 -12.90 5.09
CA THR A 424 -2.09 -11.82 4.34
C THR A 424 -1.65 -12.41 2.99
N PRO A 425 -2.48 -12.33 1.95
CA PRO A 425 -2.12 -12.89 0.66
C PRO A 425 -1.09 -12.01 -0.07
N ASP A 426 -0.19 -12.71 -0.75
CA ASP A 426 0.69 -12.32 -1.84
C ASP A 426 1.82 -11.32 -1.57
N ASP A 427 2.88 -11.51 -2.34
CA ASP A 427 4.10 -10.74 -2.29
C ASP A 427 3.89 -9.39 -2.97
N ALA A 428 3.82 -8.33 -2.16
CA ALA A 428 3.61 -6.96 -2.64
C ALA A 428 4.90 -6.16 -2.83
N ARG A 429 6.04 -6.84 -3.04
CA ARG A 429 7.31 -6.16 -3.27
C ARG A 429 7.25 -5.27 -4.50
N ASN A 430 7.58 -4.00 -4.29
CA ASN A 430 7.77 -3.03 -5.33
C ASN A 430 9.18 -3.18 -5.91
N ALA A 431 9.28 -3.25 -7.23
CA ALA A 431 10.54 -3.42 -7.93
C ALA A 431 11.55 -2.33 -7.57
N VAL A 432 11.13 -1.08 -7.35
CA VAL A 432 12.06 0.05 -7.11
C VAL A 432 12.22 0.45 -5.64
N LEU A 433 11.23 0.15 -4.79
CA LEU A 433 11.30 0.40 -3.35
C LEU A 433 11.88 -0.77 -2.55
N GLU A 434 11.84 -2.00 -3.11
CA GLU A 434 12.38 -3.23 -2.51
C GLU A 434 13.23 -4.07 -3.51
N PRO A 435 14.08 -3.44 -4.36
CA PRO A 435 14.70 -4.09 -5.53
C PRO A 435 15.57 -5.31 -5.21
N PHE A 436 16.17 -5.34 -4.02
CA PHE A 436 17.13 -6.37 -3.61
C PHE A 436 16.58 -7.29 -2.52
N VAL A 437 15.28 -7.18 -2.21
CA VAL A 437 14.61 -8.10 -1.30
C VAL A 437 14.22 -9.34 -2.10
N LEU A 438 14.92 -10.44 -1.88
CA LEU A 438 14.77 -11.67 -2.67
C LEU A 438 14.11 -12.79 -1.86
N PRO A 439 13.24 -13.63 -2.46
CA PRO A 439 12.57 -14.72 -1.74
C PRO A 439 13.51 -15.90 -1.47
N SER A 440 14.61 -15.98 -2.22
CA SER A 440 15.61 -17.03 -2.13
C SER A 440 16.94 -16.53 -2.66
N LYS A 441 18.01 -17.26 -2.34
CA LYS A 441 19.34 -16.96 -2.84
C LYS A 441 19.36 -17.06 -4.38
N PRO A 442 19.72 -16.00 -5.10
CA PRO A 442 19.70 -16.02 -6.55
C PRO A 442 20.79 -16.94 -7.11
N SER A 443 20.47 -17.60 -8.22
CA SER A 443 21.41 -18.36 -9.03
C SER A 443 21.86 -17.49 -10.19
N CYS A 444 23.12 -17.04 -10.18
CA CYS A 444 23.68 -16.24 -11.25
C CYS A 444 25.15 -16.60 -11.51
N LYS A 445 25.54 -16.67 -12.79
CA LYS A 445 26.92 -17.03 -13.20
C LYS A 445 27.96 -15.99 -12.79
N ASN A 446 27.58 -14.72 -12.73
CA ASN A 446 28.48 -13.58 -12.46
C ASN A 446 28.31 -13.01 -11.04
N MET A 447 27.88 -13.84 -10.08
CA MET A 447 27.57 -13.40 -8.72
C MET A 447 28.73 -12.71 -8.00
N ASN A 448 29.98 -12.94 -8.42
CA ASN A 448 31.17 -12.25 -7.90
C ASN A 448 31.22 -10.74 -8.22
N LYS A 449 30.40 -10.25 -9.17
CA LYS A 449 30.28 -8.82 -9.51
C LYS A 449 29.16 -8.11 -8.74
N TYR A 450 28.46 -8.83 -7.87
CA TYR A 450 27.27 -8.36 -7.18
C TYR A 450 27.41 -8.58 -5.68
N ILE A 451 26.64 -7.82 -4.92
CA ILE A 451 26.55 -7.93 -3.48
C ILE A 451 25.32 -8.78 -3.16
N VAL A 452 25.53 -9.83 -2.36
CA VAL A 452 24.51 -10.83 -2.05
C VAL A 452 23.80 -10.43 -0.75
N PRO A 453 22.45 -10.32 -0.74
CA PRO A 453 21.70 -10.08 0.48
C PRO A 453 21.95 -11.17 1.53
N ILE A 454 21.90 -10.80 2.81
CA ILE A 454 22.07 -11.74 3.93
C ILE A 454 20.76 -12.39 4.38
N HIS A 455 19.62 -11.79 4.03
CA HIS A 455 18.28 -12.26 4.37
C HIS A 455 17.43 -12.46 3.12
N TYR A 456 16.59 -13.51 3.15
CA TYR A 456 15.69 -13.89 2.05
C TYR A 456 14.27 -14.09 2.58
N PRO A 457 13.55 -12.99 2.87
CA PRO A 457 12.20 -13.08 3.42
C PRO A 457 11.25 -13.70 2.38
N THR A 458 10.41 -14.63 2.84
CA THR A 458 9.52 -15.41 1.98
C THR A 458 8.17 -14.74 1.69
N THR A 459 7.86 -13.63 2.36
CA THR A 459 6.62 -12.87 2.17
C THR A 459 6.96 -11.39 1.98
N GLY A 460 6.08 -10.64 1.28
CA GLY A 460 6.29 -9.23 0.88
C GLY A 460 6.39 -8.24 2.04
N CYS A 461 5.73 -7.07 1.96
CA CYS A 461 5.91 -6.01 2.95
C CYS A 461 5.76 -6.52 4.40
N MET A 462 4.70 -7.27 4.71
CA MET A 462 4.46 -7.84 6.05
C MET A 462 5.50 -8.87 6.52
N GLY A 463 6.17 -9.55 5.59
CA GLY A 463 7.26 -10.47 5.88
C GLY A 463 8.53 -9.75 6.29
N CYS A 464 8.87 -8.69 5.53
CA CYS A 464 10.01 -7.83 5.81
C CYS A 464 9.83 -7.02 7.11
N HIS A 465 8.68 -6.38 7.28
CA HIS A 465 8.42 -5.51 8.44
C HIS A 465 8.35 -6.26 9.78
N LYS A 466 8.05 -7.56 9.77
CA LYS A 466 8.14 -8.40 10.98
C LYS A 466 9.55 -8.45 11.58
N TYR A 467 10.58 -8.21 10.77
CA TYR A 467 12.00 -8.29 11.15
C TYR A 467 12.76 -6.97 10.90
N ALA A 468 12.06 -5.91 10.50
CA ALA A 468 12.69 -4.62 10.28
C ALA A 468 13.16 -4.05 11.63
N GLU A 469 14.44 -3.70 11.70
CA GLU A 469 15.05 -3.01 12.83
C GLU A 469 15.61 -1.67 12.33
N TYR A 470 15.50 -0.61 13.13
CA TYR A 470 16.21 0.64 12.91
C TYR A 470 17.20 0.90 14.04
N LYS A 471 18.25 1.67 13.75
CA LYS A 471 19.16 2.15 14.78
C LYS A 471 18.62 3.41 15.43
N SER A 472 18.38 3.36 16.73
CA SER A 472 18.05 4.55 17.51
C SER A 472 19.23 5.54 17.55
N LYS A 473 18.98 6.78 18.01
CA LYS A 473 20.01 7.78 18.32
C LYS A 473 21.11 7.27 19.26
N SER A 474 20.82 6.28 20.11
CA SER A 474 21.80 5.67 21.02
C SER A 474 22.58 4.51 20.40
N GLY A 475 22.40 4.25 19.10
CA GLY A 475 23.00 3.12 18.39
C GLY A 475 22.37 1.77 18.73
N LYS A 476 21.25 1.75 19.47
CA LYS A 476 20.53 0.54 19.82
C LYS A 476 19.62 0.14 18.66
N LEU A 477 19.67 -1.13 18.25
CA LEU A 477 18.70 -1.71 17.33
C LEU A 477 17.34 -1.79 18.05
N LEU A 478 16.33 -1.17 17.45
CA LEU A 478 14.94 -1.19 17.87
C LEU A 478 14.12 -1.75 16.71
N ASN A 479 13.06 -2.49 17.02
CA ASN A 479 12.12 -2.92 15.99
C ASN A 479 11.57 -1.67 15.29
N ALA A 480 11.76 -1.59 13.98
CA ALA A 480 11.18 -0.54 13.17
C ALA A 480 9.67 -0.64 13.21
N ASP A 481 9.04 0.52 13.29
CA ASP A 481 7.65 0.58 12.90
C ASP A 481 7.56 0.24 11.41
N PHE A 482 6.46 -0.40 11.00
CA PHE A 482 6.26 -0.99 9.66
C PHE A 482 6.24 0.06 8.52
N THR A 483 6.62 1.30 8.78
CA THR A 483 6.63 2.41 7.83
C THR A 483 8.04 2.73 7.31
N PHE A 484 9.10 2.22 7.96
CA PHE A 484 10.48 2.70 7.78
C PHE A 484 10.61 4.23 7.87
N ILE A 485 9.64 4.91 8.49
CA ILE A 485 9.84 6.28 8.95
C ILE A 485 10.76 6.12 10.15
N GLN A 486 12.01 6.57 10.04
CA GLN A 486 12.86 6.73 11.23
C GLN A 486 12.05 7.50 12.28
N PRO A 487 12.12 7.15 13.58
CA PRO A 487 11.45 7.96 14.59
C PRO A 487 11.91 9.39 14.37
N LEU A 488 10.92 10.26 14.11
CA LEU A 488 11.12 11.66 13.80
C LEU A 488 12.21 12.20 14.71
N ASN A 489 13.17 12.89 14.12
CA ASN A 489 14.43 13.21 14.76
C ASN A 489 14.26 14.34 15.81
N LEU A 490 13.29 14.22 16.72
CA LEU A 490 12.92 15.19 17.72
C LEU A 490 13.97 15.15 18.82
N THR A 491 15.02 15.93 18.64
CA THR A 491 15.67 16.52 19.80
C THR A 491 14.60 17.38 20.46
N LYS A 492 14.14 16.98 21.66
CA LYS A 492 13.54 17.92 22.58
C LYS A 492 14.52 19.08 22.64
N GLU A 493 14.16 20.25 22.11
CA GLU A 493 14.95 21.45 22.36
C GLU A 493 14.96 21.58 23.88
N THR A 494 16.09 21.21 24.51
CA THR A 494 16.42 21.71 25.82
C THR A 494 16.62 23.19 25.62
N LYS A 495 15.53 23.97 25.76
CA LYS A 495 15.65 25.39 25.99
C LYS A 495 16.61 25.54 27.16
N ASN A 496 17.77 26.12 26.86
CA ASN A 496 18.58 26.79 27.85
C ASN A 496 17.75 27.96 28.37
N GLU A 497 16.87 27.70 29.34
CA GLU A 497 16.48 28.72 30.30
C GLU A 497 17.65 28.88 31.29
N GLN A 498 18.64 29.66 30.86
CA GLN A 498 19.46 30.47 31.74
C GLN A 498 19.62 31.84 31.09
N GLN A 499 18.65 32.72 31.37
CA GLN A 499 18.90 34.05 31.94
C GLN A 499 17.61 34.64 32.51
#